data_AF-A0A915U7B9-F1
#
_entry.id   AF-A0A915U7B9-F1
#
_cell.length_a   1.000
_cell.length_b   1.000
_cell.length_c   1.000
_cell.angle_alpha   90.00
_cell.angle_beta   90.00
_cell.angle_gamma   90.00
#
_symmetry.space_group_name_H-M   'P 1'
#
loop_
_entity.id
_entity.type
_entity.pdbx_description
1 polymer ?
#
loop_
_entity_poly.entity_id
_entity_poly.type
_entity_poly.pdbx_seq_one_letter_code
_entity_poly.pdbx_strand_id
1 'polypeptide(L)'
;MPRLNDADEIRRLLRRDPGWSVYALGDLGPAMFPKTTWFTPDLTLVLRDYGTAILFAMGAGSVREALATLDGPVHLQVRQDALDEIRRWSSVSSAQRMWRMVWSGDPAPARSDAPARLGAHDVEALQRLYADGQASGESPDFFFPSMVTDGVFHGIREGHEIVAVAGTHLVSWEEGVASIGNVYTRRDRRGRGLGRLVVAGVLGDLVGIETIGLNVRADNVAAIHLYESLGFARHCEFFEGLAEGPRREGVPRQVSNNLRASPSGSSTIRQGSSNTIV
;
A
#
# COMPACT_ATOMS: atom_id res chain seq x y z
N MET A 1 16.43 11.80 20.22
CA MET A 1 17.27 11.28 19.11
C MET A 1 17.06 12.18 17.90
N PRO A 2 18.08 12.41 17.05
CA PRO A 2 17.96 13.44 16.02
C PRO A 2 17.00 13.01 14.91
N ARG A 3 16.14 13.96 14.51
CA ARG A 3 15.42 13.87 13.24
C ARG A 3 16.45 13.89 12.10
N LEU A 4 16.21 13.11 11.07
CA LEU A 4 17.02 13.11 9.86
C LEU A 4 16.25 13.86 8.77
N ASN A 5 16.87 14.89 8.18
CA ASN A 5 16.23 15.73 7.16
C ASN A 5 16.98 15.72 5.82
N ASP A 6 18.15 15.07 5.75
CA ASP A 6 18.94 14.95 4.53
C ASP A 6 18.36 13.80 3.67
N ALA A 7 17.74 14.17 2.54
CA ALA A 7 17.13 13.22 1.62
C ALA A 7 18.14 12.23 1.04
N ASP A 8 19.39 12.64 0.79
CA ASP A 8 20.41 11.75 0.23
C ASP A 8 20.86 10.71 1.26
N GLU A 9 20.96 11.10 2.52
CA GLU A 9 21.22 10.17 3.61
C GLU A 9 20.05 9.19 3.83
N ILE A 10 18.82 9.68 3.84
CA ILE A 10 17.62 8.83 3.95
C ILE A 10 17.58 7.83 2.79
N ARG A 11 17.79 8.28 1.56
CA ARG A 11 17.86 7.43 0.36
C ARG A 11 18.90 6.33 0.53
N ARG A 12 20.12 6.68 0.97
CA ARG A 12 21.22 5.72 1.19
C ARG A 12 20.83 4.62 2.18
N LEU A 13 20.12 4.98 3.25
CA LEU A 13 19.64 4.03 4.26
C LEU A 13 18.52 3.13 3.71
N LEU A 14 17.53 3.70 3.02
CA LEU A 14 16.44 2.95 2.39
C LEU A 14 16.94 1.95 1.34
N ARG A 15 17.96 2.32 0.56
CA ARG A 15 18.57 1.47 -0.48
C ARG A 15 19.32 0.25 0.06
N ARG A 16 19.49 0.10 1.37
CA ARG A 16 19.99 -1.15 1.97
C ARG A 16 19.00 -2.30 1.79
N ASP A 17 17.72 -1.98 1.64
CA ASP A 17 16.65 -2.93 1.33
C ASP A 17 15.57 -2.22 0.50
N PRO A 18 15.77 -2.03 -0.81
CA PRO A 18 14.83 -1.31 -1.66
C PRO A 18 13.49 -2.06 -1.80
N GLY A 19 13.50 -3.39 -1.67
CA GLY A 19 12.29 -4.21 -1.69
C GLY A 19 11.37 -3.91 -0.51
N TRP A 20 11.92 -3.82 0.71
CA TRP A 20 11.16 -3.37 1.88
C TRP A 20 10.79 -1.89 1.77
N SER A 21 11.71 -1.08 1.29
CA SER A 21 11.62 0.39 1.27
C SER A 21 10.87 0.97 0.07
N VAL A 22 10.27 0.17 -0.81
CA VAL A 22 9.72 0.62 -2.11
C VAL A 22 8.80 1.85 -2.01
N TYR A 23 7.89 1.88 -1.02
CA TYR A 23 7.00 3.02 -0.79
C TYR A 23 7.75 4.21 -0.18
N ALA A 24 8.56 3.96 0.84
CA ALA A 24 9.35 4.96 1.54
C ALA A 24 10.39 5.66 0.64
N LEU A 25 10.92 4.95 -0.38
CA LEU A 25 11.73 5.53 -1.44
C LEU A 25 10.91 6.50 -2.29
N GLY A 26 9.69 6.11 -2.69
CA GLY A 26 8.78 7.01 -3.43
C GLY A 26 8.40 8.26 -2.66
N ASP A 27 8.32 8.17 -1.33
CA ASP A 27 8.02 9.30 -0.44
C ASP A 27 9.14 10.35 -0.39
N LEU A 28 10.32 10.08 -0.96
CA LEU A 28 11.39 11.07 -1.16
C LEU A 28 11.14 12.04 -2.31
N GLY A 29 10.15 11.76 -3.17
CA GLY A 29 9.80 12.65 -4.27
C GLY A 29 9.37 14.05 -3.77
N PRO A 30 9.59 15.13 -4.55
CA PRO A 30 9.39 16.51 -4.09
C PRO A 30 7.99 16.84 -3.56
N ALA A 31 6.95 16.16 -4.07
CA ALA A 31 5.57 16.35 -3.62
C ALA A 31 5.29 15.68 -2.27
N MET A 32 6.01 14.60 -1.95
CA MET A 32 5.77 13.76 -0.77
C MET A 32 6.75 14.08 0.36
N PHE A 33 8.01 14.39 0.07
CA PHE A 33 9.04 14.60 1.08
C PHE A 33 8.68 15.64 2.14
N PRO A 34 8.07 16.81 1.81
CA PRO A 34 7.62 17.78 2.81
C PRO A 34 6.55 17.26 3.79
N LYS A 35 5.88 16.16 3.43
CA LYS A 35 4.84 15.49 4.23
C LYS A 35 5.41 14.40 5.14
N THR A 36 6.72 14.16 5.07
CA THR A 36 7.42 13.10 5.82
C THR A 36 8.16 13.65 7.03
N THR A 37 8.38 12.82 8.04
CA THR A 37 9.29 13.07 9.15
C THR A 37 10.07 11.80 9.46
N TRP A 38 11.39 11.89 9.57
CA TRP A 38 12.29 10.75 9.70
C TRP A 38 13.07 10.75 11.01
N PHE A 39 13.29 9.56 11.56
CA PHE A 39 13.96 9.32 12.84
C PHE A 39 15.06 8.26 12.70
N THR A 40 16.09 8.34 13.54
CA THR A 40 17.26 7.42 13.59
C THR A 40 17.57 7.05 15.05
N PRO A 41 18.15 5.86 15.33
CA PRO A 41 19.22 5.16 14.62
C PRO A 41 18.70 4.16 13.57
N ASP A 42 17.57 3.51 13.85
CA ASP A 42 16.83 2.73 12.87
C ASP A 42 15.89 3.66 12.13
N LEU A 43 15.94 3.64 10.81
CA LEU A 43 15.17 4.57 10.01
C LEU A 43 13.66 4.33 10.17
N THR A 44 12.96 5.31 10.74
CA THR A 44 11.50 5.31 10.90
C THR A 44 10.91 6.54 10.24
N LEU A 45 9.85 6.35 9.46
CA LEU A 45 9.08 7.37 8.76
C LEU A 45 7.72 7.57 9.46
N VAL A 46 7.34 8.84 9.62
CA VAL A 46 5.94 9.25 9.77
C VAL A 46 5.56 10.11 8.56
N LEU A 47 4.67 9.60 7.72
CA LEU A 47 4.06 10.33 6.60
C LEU A 47 2.69 10.88 7.04
N ARG A 48 2.37 12.12 6.67
CA ARG A 48 1.06 12.75 6.92
C ARG A 48 0.46 13.29 5.65
N ASP A 49 -0.60 12.67 5.18
CA ASP A 49 -1.29 13.12 3.98
C ASP A 49 -2.79 12.86 4.05
N TYR A 50 -3.60 13.76 3.47
CA TYR A 50 -5.06 13.66 3.42
C TYR A 50 -5.74 13.27 4.75
N GLY A 51 -5.27 13.79 5.88
CA GLY A 51 -5.82 13.50 7.21
C GLY A 51 -5.47 12.10 7.76
N THR A 52 -4.58 11.38 7.08
CA THR A 52 -4.09 10.06 7.45
C THR A 52 -2.62 10.16 7.84
N ALA A 53 -2.20 9.37 8.83
CA ALA A 53 -0.79 9.17 9.15
C ALA A 53 -0.39 7.73 8.85
N ILE A 54 0.81 7.55 8.27
CA ILE A 54 1.42 6.24 8.04
C ILE A 54 2.75 6.19 8.78
N LEU A 55 3.01 5.09 9.49
CA LEU A 55 4.29 4.79 10.12
C LEU A 55 4.93 3.60 9.42
N PHE A 56 6.11 3.83 8.86
CA PHE A 56 6.98 2.81 8.30
C PHE A 56 8.28 2.75 9.09
N ALA A 57 8.84 1.56 9.29
CA ALA A 57 10.08 1.40 10.03
C ALA A 57 10.98 0.32 9.41
N MET A 58 12.27 0.61 9.28
CA MET A 58 13.29 -0.38 8.92
C MET A 58 13.74 -1.22 10.12
N GLY A 59 13.50 -0.74 11.35
CA GLY A 59 13.78 -1.42 12.61
C GLY A 59 13.07 -0.75 13.79
N ALA A 60 13.20 -1.31 14.99
CA ALA A 60 12.47 -0.84 16.17
C ALA A 60 13.08 0.40 16.85
N GLY A 61 14.35 0.73 16.58
CA GLY A 61 15.15 1.68 17.37
C GLY A 61 14.69 3.14 17.38
N SER A 62 13.70 3.53 16.58
CA SER A 62 13.13 4.89 16.57
C SER A 62 11.60 4.94 16.51
N VAL A 63 10.96 3.80 16.71
CA VAL A 63 9.50 3.67 16.69
C VAL A 63 8.86 4.52 17.79
N ARG A 64 9.41 4.50 19.00
CA ARG A 64 8.85 5.23 20.14
C ARG A 64 8.86 6.74 19.90
N GLU A 65 9.97 7.27 19.40
CA GLU A 65 10.15 8.69 19.07
C GLU A 65 9.17 9.12 17.96
N ALA A 66 9.00 8.28 16.93
CA ALA A 66 8.03 8.51 15.88
C ALA A 66 6.59 8.55 16.44
N LEU A 67 6.22 7.56 17.26
CA LEU A 67 4.91 7.50 17.91
C LEU A 67 4.64 8.73 18.78
N ALA A 68 5.64 9.23 19.51
CA ALA A 68 5.52 10.43 20.35
C ALA A 68 5.17 11.71 19.57
N THR A 69 5.32 11.73 18.24
CA THR A 69 4.91 12.87 17.40
C THR A 69 3.46 12.80 16.93
N LEU A 70 2.75 11.70 17.19
CA LEU A 70 1.39 11.48 16.71
C LEU A 70 0.36 11.95 17.74
N ASP A 71 -0.59 12.78 17.31
CA ASP A 71 -1.73 13.22 18.12
C ASP A 71 -2.99 12.38 17.89
N GLY A 72 -2.92 11.37 17.03
CA GLY A 72 -4.06 10.55 16.62
C GLY A 72 -3.65 9.18 16.06
N PRO A 73 -4.62 8.42 15.52
CA PRO A 73 -4.35 7.11 14.95
C PRO A 73 -3.34 7.14 13.80
N VAL A 74 -2.57 6.07 13.68
CA VAL A 74 -1.58 5.90 12.61
C VAL A 74 -1.69 4.51 11.99
N HIS A 75 -1.67 4.48 10.66
CA HIS A 75 -1.61 3.24 9.91
C HIS A 75 -0.18 2.71 9.94
N LEU A 76 -0.06 1.42 10.20
CA LEU A 76 1.23 0.77 10.32
C LEU A 76 1.60 0.09 9.00
N GLN A 77 2.87 0.20 8.61
CA GLN A 77 3.53 -0.67 7.64
C GLN A 77 4.88 -1.06 8.23
N VAL A 78 4.88 -2.09 9.08
CA VAL A 78 6.03 -2.43 9.93
C VAL A 78 6.28 -3.93 9.96
N ARG A 79 7.54 -4.32 10.15
CA ARG A 79 7.91 -5.71 10.41
C ARG A 79 7.66 -6.07 11.89
N GLN A 80 7.79 -7.36 12.20
CA GLN A 80 7.46 -7.93 13.51
C GLN A 80 8.14 -7.23 14.69
N ASP A 81 9.42 -6.90 14.55
CA ASP A 81 10.23 -6.20 15.57
C ASP A 81 9.67 -4.82 15.93
N ALA A 82 9.38 -4.00 14.91
CA ALA A 82 8.77 -2.69 15.10
C ALA A 82 7.32 -2.80 15.61
N LEU A 83 6.54 -3.80 15.17
CA LEU A 83 5.20 -4.04 15.67
C LEU A 83 5.18 -4.35 17.17
N ASP A 84 6.12 -5.20 17.63
CA ASP A 84 6.22 -5.55 19.04
C ASP A 84 6.64 -4.36 19.90
N GLU A 85 7.49 -3.47 19.38
CA GLU A 85 7.80 -2.20 20.03
C GLU A 85 6.59 -1.28 20.10
N ILE A 86 5.82 -1.12 19.00
CA ILE A 86 4.60 -0.31 18.99
C ILE A 86 3.61 -0.79 20.05
N ARG A 87 3.41 -2.11 20.18
CA ARG A 87 2.47 -2.70 21.15
C ARG A 87 2.80 -2.39 22.62
N ARG A 88 4.05 -2.03 22.93
CA ARG A 88 4.44 -1.61 24.28
C ARG A 88 3.87 -0.23 24.63
N TRP A 89 3.70 0.64 23.63
CA TRP A 89 3.35 2.05 23.82
C TRP A 89 1.95 2.42 23.35
N SER A 90 1.39 1.65 22.41
CA SER A 90 0.10 1.89 21.77
C SER A 90 -0.75 0.62 21.72
N SER A 91 -2.07 0.80 21.75
CA SER A 91 -3.03 -0.24 21.34
C SER A 91 -2.97 -0.38 19.82
N VAL A 92 -2.83 -1.62 19.34
CA VAL A 92 -2.87 -1.92 17.90
C VAL A 92 -4.13 -2.74 17.62
N SER A 93 -4.97 -2.22 16.73
CA SER A 93 -6.12 -2.94 16.22
C SER A 93 -5.86 -3.37 14.78
N SER A 94 -6.63 -4.35 14.32
CA SER A 94 -6.71 -4.65 12.88
C SER A 94 -5.38 -5.06 12.24
N ALA A 95 -4.46 -5.63 13.03
CA ALA A 95 -3.17 -6.10 12.53
C ALA A 95 -3.40 -7.26 11.55
N GLN A 96 -3.05 -7.04 10.29
CA GLN A 96 -3.15 -7.96 9.19
C GLN A 96 -1.75 -8.32 8.71
N ARG A 97 -1.54 -9.61 8.47
CA ARG A 97 -0.27 -10.13 8.00
C ARG A 97 -0.22 -10.03 6.48
N MET A 98 0.88 -9.51 5.97
CA MET A 98 1.05 -9.12 4.58
C MET A 98 2.36 -9.68 4.04
N TRP A 99 2.41 -9.92 2.74
CA TRP A 99 3.66 -10.10 1.99
C TRP A 99 3.95 -8.82 1.21
N ARG A 100 5.18 -8.32 1.35
CA ARG A 100 5.77 -7.47 0.33
C ARG A 100 6.38 -8.39 -0.72
N MET A 101 5.92 -8.27 -1.95
CA MET A 101 6.48 -9.02 -3.08
C MET A 101 7.22 -8.06 -4.00
N VAL A 102 8.34 -8.51 -4.55
CA VAL A 102 9.19 -7.72 -5.46
C VAL A 102 9.33 -8.46 -6.78
N TRP A 103 9.20 -7.72 -7.86
CA TRP A 103 9.36 -8.26 -9.20
C TRP A 103 10.84 -8.50 -9.51
N SER A 104 11.13 -9.69 -10.01
CA SER A 104 12.48 -10.14 -10.39
C SER A 104 12.51 -10.78 -11.77
N GLY A 105 11.39 -10.70 -12.49
CA GLY A 105 11.25 -11.26 -13.83
C GLY A 105 11.77 -10.33 -14.91
N ASP A 106 11.91 -10.87 -16.12
CA ASP A 106 12.08 -10.07 -17.33
C ASP A 106 10.73 -9.53 -17.80
N PRO A 107 10.68 -8.34 -18.45
CA PRO A 107 9.47 -7.85 -19.08
C PRO A 107 8.97 -8.89 -20.09
N ALA A 108 7.76 -9.40 -19.89
CA ALA A 108 7.16 -10.29 -20.88
C ALA A 108 6.95 -9.52 -22.19
N PRO A 109 7.23 -10.13 -23.37
CA PRO A 109 7.01 -9.47 -24.65
C PRO A 109 5.53 -9.07 -24.81
N ALA A 110 5.31 -7.87 -25.34
CA ALA A 110 3.97 -7.33 -25.58
C ALA A 110 3.15 -8.29 -26.46
N ARG A 111 1.94 -8.62 -26.02
CA ARG A 111 0.99 -9.47 -26.76
C ARG A 111 -0.01 -8.61 -27.53
N SER A 112 -0.54 -9.11 -28.64
CA SER A 112 -1.53 -8.41 -29.47
C SER A 112 -2.84 -8.10 -28.72
N ASP A 113 -3.19 -8.88 -27.71
CA ASP A 113 -4.36 -8.70 -26.84
C ASP A 113 -4.00 -7.93 -25.56
N ALA A 114 -3.03 -7.00 -25.65
CA ALA A 114 -2.58 -6.23 -24.50
C ALA A 114 -3.73 -5.38 -23.92
N PRO A 115 -3.89 -5.35 -22.59
CA PRO A 115 -4.76 -4.39 -21.93
C PRO A 115 -4.47 -2.95 -22.35
N ALA A 116 -5.50 -2.15 -22.53
CA ALA A 116 -5.35 -0.75 -22.91
C ALA A 116 -4.87 0.10 -21.73
N ARG A 117 -3.96 1.04 -22.00
CA ARG A 117 -3.59 2.09 -21.04
C ARG A 117 -4.82 2.95 -20.75
N LEU A 118 -5.10 3.18 -19.47
CA LEU A 118 -6.21 4.00 -19.00
C LEU A 118 -5.73 5.41 -18.66
N GLY A 119 -6.63 6.39 -18.78
CA GLY A 119 -6.39 7.79 -18.44
C GLY A 119 -7.56 8.43 -17.69
N ALA A 120 -7.52 9.75 -17.51
CA ALA A 120 -8.52 10.50 -16.73
C ALA A 120 -9.98 10.24 -17.15
N HIS A 121 -10.22 10.01 -18.44
CA HIS A 121 -11.56 9.73 -19.00
C HIS A 121 -12.11 8.35 -18.60
N ASP A 122 -11.29 7.45 -18.08
CA ASP A 122 -11.68 6.12 -17.65
C ASP A 122 -12.08 6.05 -16.17
N VAL A 123 -11.86 7.13 -15.39
CA VAL A 123 -12.06 7.15 -13.93
C VAL A 123 -13.48 6.72 -13.55
N GLU A 124 -14.51 7.22 -14.24
CA GLU A 124 -15.89 6.85 -13.92
C GLU A 124 -16.16 5.36 -14.18
N ALA A 125 -15.58 4.79 -15.24
CA ALA A 125 -15.72 3.37 -15.54
C ALA A 125 -14.97 2.51 -14.52
N LEU A 126 -13.80 2.96 -14.03
CA LEU A 126 -13.06 2.31 -12.95
C LEU A 126 -13.83 2.33 -11.64
N GLN A 127 -14.45 3.45 -11.29
CA GLN A 127 -15.29 3.55 -10.10
C GLN A 127 -16.50 2.60 -10.17
N ARG A 128 -17.15 2.48 -11.33
CA ARG A 128 -18.20 1.48 -11.56
C ARG A 128 -17.69 0.05 -11.41
N LEU A 129 -16.50 -0.26 -11.93
CA LEU A 129 -15.88 -1.57 -11.75
C LEU A 129 -15.62 -1.86 -10.26
N TYR A 130 -15.01 -0.93 -9.52
CA TYR A 130 -14.75 -1.15 -8.10
C TYR A 130 -16.02 -1.25 -7.25
N ALA A 131 -17.12 -0.60 -7.66
CA ALA A 131 -18.41 -0.74 -7.00
C ALA A 131 -18.91 -2.20 -6.96
N ASP A 132 -18.49 -3.06 -7.91
CA ASP A 132 -18.77 -4.50 -7.87
C ASP A 132 -18.22 -5.17 -6.60
N GLY A 133 -17.04 -4.76 -6.12
CA GLY A 133 -16.37 -5.36 -4.97
C GLY A 133 -16.72 -4.74 -3.62
N GLN A 134 -17.36 -3.57 -3.58
CA GLN A 134 -17.55 -2.77 -2.37
C GLN A 134 -18.31 -3.53 -1.27
N ALA A 135 -19.45 -4.14 -1.61
CA ALA A 135 -20.30 -4.82 -0.63
C ALA A 135 -19.64 -6.06 0.00
N SER A 136 -18.68 -6.68 -0.70
CA SER A 136 -17.93 -7.84 -0.23
C SER A 136 -16.57 -7.50 0.38
N GLY A 137 -16.21 -6.21 0.47
CA GLY A 137 -14.88 -5.77 0.93
C GLY A 137 -13.76 -6.19 -0.02
N GLU A 138 -14.09 -6.37 -1.30
CA GLU A 138 -13.23 -6.88 -2.35
C GLU A 138 -12.66 -5.77 -3.27
N SER A 139 -13.18 -4.54 -3.14
CA SER A 139 -12.67 -3.37 -3.85
C SER A 139 -11.32 -2.92 -3.29
N PRO A 140 -10.46 -2.25 -4.10
CA PRO A 140 -9.27 -1.60 -3.59
C PRO A 140 -9.61 -0.62 -2.47
N ASP A 141 -8.87 -0.69 -1.37
CA ASP A 141 -9.13 0.17 -0.22
C ASP A 141 -8.64 1.62 -0.45
N PHE A 142 -7.70 1.81 -1.38
CA PHE A 142 -7.05 3.10 -1.68
C PHE A 142 -7.07 3.42 -3.16
N PHE A 143 -8.07 4.21 -3.58
CA PHE A 143 -8.14 4.71 -4.94
C PHE A 143 -8.52 6.19 -4.95
N PHE A 144 -7.66 7.01 -5.56
CA PHE A 144 -7.98 8.38 -5.91
C PHE A 144 -7.94 8.56 -7.42
N PRO A 145 -8.85 9.37 -8.01
CA PRO A 145 -8.85 9.65 -9.45
C PRO A 145 -7.49 10.10 -10.00
N SER A 146 -6.71 10.87 -9.23
CA SER A 146 -5.37 11.33 -9.62
C SER A 146 -4.38 10.19 -9.82
N MET A 147 -4.56 9.02 -9.19
CA MET A 147 -3.67 7.88 -9.41
C MET A 147 -3.69 7.42 -10.88
N VAL A 148 -4.83 7.58 -11.57
CA VAL A 148 -4.97 7.20 -12.98
C VAL A 148 -4.17 8.14 -13.88
N THR A 149 -4.06 9.42 -13.51
CA THR A 149 -3.29 10.41 -14.28
C THR A 149 -1.81 10.40 -13.95
N ASP A 150 -1.48 10.20 -12.67
CA ASP A 150 -0.12 10.36 -12.15
C ASP A 150 0.68 9.05 -12.25
N GLY A 151 -0.04 7.92 -12.36
CA GLY A 151 0.53 6.57 -12.39
C GLY A 151 0.31 5.82 -13.71
N VAL A 152 0.47 4.50 -13.63
CA VAL A 152 0.26 3.57 -14.74
C VAL A 152 -0.95 2.72 -14.44
N PHE A 153 -1.95 2.73 -15.33
CA PHE A 153 -3.17 1.94 -15.21
C PHE A 153 -3.47 1.24 -16.52
N HIS A 154 -3.77 -0.04 -16.46
CA HIS A 154 -4.16 -0.85 -17.61
C HIS A 154 -5.49 -1.55 -17.34
N GLY A 155 -6.35 -1.59 -18.35
CA GLY A 155 -7.66 -2.20 -18.25
C GLY A 155 -8.03 -3.05 -19.45
N ILE A 156 -8.89 -4.03 -19.23
CA ILE A 156 -9.54 -4.82 -20.27
C ILE A 156 -11.00 -4.42 -20.34
N ARG A 157 -11.49 -4.16 -21.56
CA ARG A 157 -12.87 -3.76 -21.82
C ARG A 157 -13.65 -4.88 -22.49
N GLU A 158 -14.90 -5.04 -22.09
CA GLU A 158 -15.93 -5.80 -22.82
C GLU A 158 -17.06 -4.81 -23.14
N GLY A 159 -17.14 -4.36 -24.40
CA GLY A 159 -18.01 -3.24 -24.79
C GLY A 159 -17.58 -1.93 -24.12
N HIS A 160 -18.51 -1.26 -23.44
CA HIS A 160 -18.26 0.01 -22.75
C HIS A 160 -17.75 -0.16 -21.31
N GLU A 161 -17.75 -1.38 -20.78
CA GLU A 161 -17.40 -1.66 -19.39
C GLU A 161 -15.95 -2.13 -19.26
N ILE A 162 -15.26 -1.66 -18.23
CA ILE A 162 -13.97 -2.21 -17.81
C ILE A 162 -14.26 -3.46 -16.95
N VAL A 163 -13.68 -4.59 -17.31
CA VAL A 163 -13.91 -5.88 -16.63
C VAL A 163 -12.72 -6.35 -15.80
N ALA A 164 -11.54 -5.80 -16.05
CA ALA A 164 -10.35 -6.01 -15.24
C ALA A 164 -9.46 -4.77 -15.30
N VAL A 165 -8.77 -4.47 -14.20
CA VAL A 165 -7.82 -3.38 -14.08
C VAL A 165 -6.64 -3.79 -13.20
N ALA A 166 -5.47 -3.26 -13.51
CA ALA A 166 -4.36 -3.10 -12.59
C ALA A 166 -3.84 -1.67 -12.70
N GLY A 167 -3.32 -1.15 -11.59
CA GLY A 167 -2.70 0.16 -11.58
C GLY A 167 -1.47 0.22 -10.69
N THR A 168 -1.00 1.44 -10.45
CA THR A 168 0.07 1.70 -9.50
C THR A 168 -0.46 2.47 -8.29
N HIS A 169 0.00 2.11 -7.09
CA HIS A 169 -0.16 2.97 -5.91
C HIS A 169 0.86 4.12 -5.92
N LEU A 170 2.00 3.90 -6.56
CA LEU A 170 3.13 4.82 -6.59
C LEU A 170 3.97 4.53 -7.83
N VAL A 171 4.46 5.59 -8.48
CA VAL A 171 5.58 5.53 -9.43
C VAL A 171 6.49 6.71 -9.13
N SER A 172 7.77 6.44 -8.91
CA SER A 172 8.82 7.46 -8.84
C SER A 172 9.95 7.05 -9.77
N TRP A 173 10.00 7.70 -10.93
CA TRP A 173 11.05 7.49 -11.93
C TRP A 173 12.41 7.96 -11.43
N GLU A 174 12.46 9.08 -10.71
CA GLU A 174 13.67 9.62 -10.10
C GLU A 174 14.27 8.65 -9.08
N GLU A 175 13.41 8.02 -8.29
CA GLU A 175 13.81 7.02 -7.30
C GLU A 175 13.84 5.61 -7.89
N GLY A 176 13.61 5.40 -9.19
CA GLY A 176 13.61 4.06 -9.80
C GLY A 176 12.73 3.04 -9.07
N VAL A 177 11.62 3.48 -8.47
CA VAL A 177 10.69 2.60 -7.73
C VAL A 177 9.26 2.74 -8.21
N ALA A 178 8.53 1.63 -8.20
CA ALA A 178 7.09 1.62 -8.42
C ALA A 178 6.41 0.58 -7.52
N SER A 179 5.16 0.84 -7.18
CA SER A 179 4.31 -0.17 -6.56
C SER A 179 3.05 -0.43 -7.39
N ILE A 180 2.85 -1.71 -7.73
CA ILE A 180 1.60 -2.18 -8.33
C ILE A 180 0.54 -2.31 -7.23
N GLY A 181 -0.67 -1.88 -7.57
CA GLY A 181 -1.86 -2.00 -6.73
C GLY A 181 -3.11 -1.82 -7.56
N ASN A 182 -4.23 -1.48 -6.92
CA ASN A 182 -5.50 -1.25 -7.61
C ASN A 182 -5.89 -2.39 -8.60
N VAL A 183 -5.55 -3.63 -8.25
CA VAL A 183 -5.79 -4.80 -9.11
C VAL A 183 -7.15 -5.39 -8.80
N TYR A 184 -8.06 -5.36 -9.77
CA TYR A 184 -9.40 -5.89 -9.60
C TYR A 184 -9.94 -6.50 -10.89
N THR A 185 -10.47 -7.72 -10.81
CA THR A 185 -11.26 -8.35 -11.88
C THR A 185 -12.70 -8.50 -11.43
N ARG A 186 -13.64 -8.07 -12.28
CA ARG A 186 -15.09 -8.18 -12.06
C ARG A 186 -15.44 -9.62 -11.68
N ARG A 187 -16.28 -9.80 -10.66
CA ARG A 187 -16.53 -11.12 -10.04
C ARG A 187 -16.95 -12.20 -11.03
N ASP A 188 -17.80 -11.87 -12.00
CA ASP A 188 -18.31 -12.76 -13.05
C ASP A 188 -17.32 -12.98 -14.22
N ARG A 189 -16.08 -12.49 -14.10
CA ARG A 189 -15.01 -12.58 -15.12
C ARG A 189 -13.69 -13.14 -14.59
N ARG A 190 -13.64 -13.52 -13.31
CA ARG A 190 -12.47 -14.16 -12.67
C ARG A 190 -12.18 -15.55 -13.24
N GLY A 191 -10.98 -16.07 -12.98
CA GLY A 191 -10.55 -17.39 -13.47
C GLY A 191 -10.27 -17.47 -14.97
N ARG A 192 -10.30 -16.34 -15.68
CA ARG A 192 -10.04 -16.23 -17.13
C ARG A 192 -8.64 -15.68 -17.47
N GLY A 193 -7.79 -15.50 -16.46
CA GLY A 193 -6.44 -14.94 -16.64
C GLY A 193 -6.39 -13.42 -16.84
N LEU A 194 -7.50 -12.69 -16.69
CA LEU A 194 -7.56 -11.24 -16.93
C LEU A 194 -6.65 -10.46 -15.98
N GLY A 195 -6.61 -10.83 -14.70
CA GLY A 195 -5.71 -10.24 -13.71
C GLY A 195 -4.24 -10.32 -14.14
N ARG A 196 -3.82 -11.45 -14.71
CA ARG A 196 -2.45 -11.64 -15.21
C ARG A 196 -2.15 -10.65 -16.35
N LEU A 197 -3.09 -10.50 -17.28
CA LEU A 197 -2.93 -9.62 -18.42
C LEU A 197 -2.77 -8.17 -17.98
N VAL A 198 -3.67 -7.65 -17.14
CA VAL A 198 -3.62 -6.25 -16.68
C VAL A 198 -2.35 -5.93 -15.90
N VAL A 199 -1.88 -6.83 -15.03
CA VAL A 199 -0.60 -6.64 -14.31
C VAL A 199 0.59 -6.68 -15.28
N ALA A 200 0.58 -7.57 -16.27
CA ALA A 200 1.61 -7.58 -17.31
C ALA A 200 1.62 -6.30 -18.16
N GLY A 201 0.45 -5.72 -18.42
CA GLY A 201 0.33 -4.41 -19.08
C GLY A 201 1.00 -3.30 -18.28
N VAL A 202 0.71 -3.22 -16.97
CA VAL A 202 1.38 -2.26 -16.07
C VAL A 202 2.90 -2.47 -16.06
N LEU A 203 3.38 -3.72 -15.95
CA LEU A 203 4.82 -4.02 -15.98
C LEU A 203 5.49 -3.57 -17.29
N GLY A 204 4.80 -3.73 -18.42
CA GLY A 204 5.30 -3.30 -19.73
C GLY A 204 5.55 -1.79 -19.84
N ASP A 205 4.82 -1.00 -19.06
CA ASP A 205 4.94 0.46 -19.02
C ASP A 205 5.89 0.96 -17.91
N LEU A 206 6.41 0.05 -17.06
CA LEU A 206 7.37 0.37 -16.00
C LEU A 206 8.82 0.04 -16.39
N VAL A 207 9.12 -0.05 -17.69
CA VAL A 207 10.48 -0.26 -18.20
C VAL A 207 11.41 0.85 -17.69
N GLY A 208 12.51 0.46 -17.06
CA GLY A 208 13.49 1.38 -16.48
C GLY A 208 13.31 1.63 -14.98
N ILE A 209 12.23 1.15 -14.36
CA ILE A 209 12.11 1.12 -12.90
C ILE A 209 12.96 -0.04 -12.35
N GLU A 210 13.82 0.26 -11.38
CA GLU A 210 14.74 -0.71 -10.78
C GLU A 210 14.03 -1.64 -9.78
N THR A 211 13.13 -1.10 -8.96
CA THR A 211 12.43 -1.87 -7.93
C THR A 211 10.92 -1.73 -8.09
N ILE A 212 10.26 -2.82 -8.49
CA ILE A 212 8.81 -2.89 -8.59
C ILE A 212 8.29 -3.79 -7.48
N GLY A 213 7.47 -3.24 -6.59
CA GLY A 213 6.92 -3.95 -5.45
C GLY A 213 5.39 -3.99 -5.41
N LEU A 214 4.83 -4.84 -4.55
CA LEU A 214 3.42 -4.81 -4.18
C LEU A 214 3.22 -5.36 -2.78
N ASN A 215 2.09 -5.01 -2.17
CA ASN A 215 1.62 -5.57 -0.91
C ASN A 215 0.42 -6.47 -1.16
N VAL A 216 0.44 -7.69 -0.62
CA VAL A 216 -0.69 -8.63 -0.71
C VAL A 216 -0.93 -9.27 0.64
N ARG A 217 -2.20 -9.50 1.00
CA ARG A 217 -2.53 -10.21 2.23
C ARG A 217 -1.94 -11.61 2.25
N ALA A 218 -1.39 -12.02 3.40
CA ALA A 218 -0.73 -13.31 3.52
C ALA A 218 -1.66 -14.52 3.34
N ASP A 219 -2.97 -14.33 3.51
CA ASP A 219 -4.00 -15.35 3.29
C ASP A 219 -4.62 -15.34 1.88
N ASN A 220 -4.24 -14.38 1.02
CA ASN A 220 -4.75 -14.30 -0.35
C ASN A 220 -3.91 -15.18 -1.30
N VAL A 221 -4.09 -16.49 -1.17
CA VAL A 221 -3.35 -17.51 -1.94
C VAL A 221 -3.51 -17.31 -3.45
N ALA A 222 -4.71 -16.94 -3.92
CA ALA A 222 -4.99 -16.73 -5.35
C ALA A 222 -4.16 -15.58 -5.94
N ALA A 223 -4.13 -14.42 -5.26
CA ALA A 223 -3.31 -13.30 -5.68
C ALA A 223 -1.82 -13.60 -5.65
N ILE A 224 -1.36 -14.27 -4.60
CA ILE A 224 0.05 -14.64 -4.47
C ILE A 224 0.48 -15.53 -5.64
N HIS A 225 -0.30 -16.57 -5.98
CA HIS A 225 0.00 -17.43 -7.12
C HIS A 225 0.00 -16.65 -8.45
N LEU A 226 -0.91 -15.69 -8.63
CA LEU A 226 -0.90 -14.83 -9.80
C LEU A 226 0.40 -14.02 -9.88
N TYR A 227 0.83 -13.40 -8.79
CA TYR A 227 2.05 -12.60 -8.76
C TYR A 227 3.31 -13.44 -8.96
N GLU A 228 3.41 -14.59 -8.30
CA GLU A 228 4.51 -15.54 -8.50
C GLU A 228 4.64 -15.95 -9.97
N SER A 229 3.51 -16.22 -10.62
CA SER A 229 3.50 -16.58 -12.03
C SER A 229 3.81 -15.44 -13.00
N LEU A 230 3.97 -14.20 -12.50
CA LEU A 230 4.41 -13.01 -13.24
C LEU A 230 5.86 -12.62 -12.89
N GLY A 231 6.55 -13.41 -12.08
CA GLY A 231 7.95 -13.17 -11.69
C GLY A 231 8.13 -12.36 -10.40
N PHE A 232 7.07 -12.17 -9.62
CA PHE A 232 7.20 -11.63 -8.26
C PHE A 232 7.65 -12.72 -7.28
N ALA A 233 8.58 -12.37 -6.39
CA ALA A 233 8.97 -13.21 -5.28
C ALA A 233 8.51 -12.58 -3.95
N ARG A 234 8.18 -13.42 -2.96
CA ARG A 234 7.95 -12.95 -1.58
C ARG A 234 9.27 -12.40 -1.04
N HIS A 235 9.31 -11.10 -0.74
CA HIS A 235 10.49 -10.42 -0.23
C HIS A 235 10.55 -10.46 1.30
N CYS A 236 9.49 -10.00 1.97
CA CYS A 236 9.38 -10.08 3.42
C CYS A 236 7.92 -10.10 3.89
N GLU A 237 7.71 -10.70 5.06
CA GLU A 237 6.45 -10.58 5.80
C GLU A 237 6.44 -9.26 6.58
N PHE A 238 5.29 -8.60 6.63
CA PHE A 238 5.09 -7.40 7.43
C PHE A 238 3.64 -7.30 7.90
N PHE A 239 3.34 -6.29 8.69
CA PHE A 239 2.02 -6.05 9.23
C PHE A 239 1.49 -4.68 8.82
N GLU A 240 0.23 -4.70 8.39
CA GLU A 240 -0.61 -3.52 8.30
C GLU A 240 -1.58 -3.49 9.47
N GLY A 241 -1.88 -2.31 9.99
CA GLY A 241 -2.78 -2.18 11.14
C GLY A 241 -3.03 -0.73 11.51
N LEU A 242 -3.77 -0.53 12.60
CA LEU A 242 -4.02 0.81 13.12
C LEU A 242 -3.55 0.87 14.58
N ALA A 243 -2.56 1.72 14.86
CA ALA A 243 -2.18 2.05 16.23
C ALA A 243 -2.89 3.33 16.67
N GLU A 244 -3.39 3.36 17.90
CA GLU A 244 -3.78 4.62 18.53
C GLU A 244 -2.52 5.42 18.89
N GLY A 245 -2.62 6.75 18.91
CA GLY A 245 -1.54 7.61 19.41
C GLY A 245 -1.11 7.19 20.83
N PRO A 246 0.13 7.53 21.25
CA PRO A 246 0.71 7.03 22.48
C PRO A 246 -0.20 7.29 23.69
N ARG A 247 -0.30 6.30 24.59
CA ARG A 247 -0.97 6.48 25.88
C ARG A 247 -0.30 7.62 26.63
N ARG A 248 -1.03 8.72 26.89
CA ARG A 248 -0.59 9.72 27.86
C ARG A 248 -0.57 9.05 29.24
N GLU A 249 0.61 8.96 29.87
CA GLU A 249 0.70 8.54 31.27
C GLU A 249 -0.14 9.49 32.13
N GLY A 250 -1.09 8.95 32.92
CA GLY A 250 -1.79 9.71 33.97
C GLY A 250 -3.32 9.82 33.91
N VAL A 251 -4.04 9.15 33.00
CA VAL A 251 -5.52 9.13 33.03
C VAL A 251 -6.03 7.78 33.58
N PRO A 252 -6.61 7.72 34.80
CA PRO A 252 -7.19 6.49 35.32
C PRO A 252 -8.39 6.04 34.48
N ARG A 253 -8.53 4.72 34.29
CA ARG A 253 -9.74 4.11 33.71
C ARG A 253 -10.97 4.55 34.52
N GLN A 254 -11.88 5.33 33.91
CA GLN A 254 -13.27 5.31 34.35
C GLN A 254 -13.91 4.03 33.79
N VAL A 255 -14.21 3.09 34.69
CA VAL A 255 -15.11 1.99 34.39
C VAL A 255 -16.52 2.55 34.44
N SER A 256 -17.11 2.80 33.28
CA SER A 256 -18.53 3.14 33.18
C SER A 256 -19.23 2.03 32.41
N ASN A 257 -19.88 1.14 33.16
CA ASN A 257 -20.98 0.32 32.67
C ASN A 257 -22.06 1.25 32.11
N ASN A 258 -22.47 1.06 30.85
CA ASN A 258 -23.88 0.95 30.48
C ASN A 258 -24.09 0.59 29.01
N LEU A 259 -24.94 -0.41 28.81
CA LEU A 259 -25.61 -0.76 27.56
C LEU A 259 -26.43 0.42 27.01
N ARG A 260 -26.31 0.71 25.72
CA ARG A 260 -27.42 0.62 24.73
C ARG A 260 -26.91 0.96 23.32
N ALA A 261 -27.37 0.16 22.37
CA ALA A 261 -27.03 0.23 20.96
C ALA A 261 -27.68 1.42 20.22
N SER A 262 -27.00 1.92 19.19
CA SER A 262 -27.55 2.24 17.88
C SER A 262 -26.41 2.32 16.86
N PRO A 263 -26.59 1.83 15.61
CA PRO A 263 -25.50 1.70 14.66
C PRO A 263 -25.39 2.98 13.81
N SER A 264 -24.37 3.78 14.04
CA SER A 264 -23.89 4.74 13.05
C SER A 264 -22.64 4.15 12.39
N GLY A 265 -22.75 3.89 11.09
CA GLY A 265 -21.66 3.33 10.28
C GLY A 265 -20.46 4.29 10.25
N SER A 266 -19.44 3.95 11.02
CA SER A 266 -18.09 4.47 10.83
C SER A 266 -17.37 3.51 9.90
N SER A 267 -17.33 3.85 8.60
CA SER A 267 -16.46 3.14 7.66
C SER A 267 -15.02 3.54 7.99
N THR A 268 -14.35 2.70 8.79
CA THR A 268 -12.92 2.83 9.03
C THR A 268 -12.21 2.51 7.71
N ILE A 269 -11.71 3.54 7.04
CA ILE A 269 -10.85 3.44 5.86
C ILE A 269 -9.57 2.70 6.30
N ARG A 270 -9.31 1.51 5.75
CA ARG A 270 -8.12 0.68 6.04
C ARG A 270 -7.28 0.66 4.79
N GLN A 271 -6.09 1.27 4.75
CA GLN A 271 -5.29 1.34 3.52
C GLN A 271 -3.87 0.83 3.69
N GLY A 272 -3.41 0.15 2.64
CA GLY A 272 -2.08 -0.43 2.47
C GLY A 272 -2.10 -1.70 1.60
N SER A 273 -3.20 -2.46 1.66
CA SER A 273 -3.30 -3.74 0.98
C SER A 273 -3.67 -3.58 -0.49
N SER A 274 -2.96 -4.26 -1.40
CA SER A 274 -3.65 -4.70 -2.62
C SER A 274 -4.57 -5.83 -2.19
N ASN A 275 -5.86 -5.54 -2.05
CA ASN A 275 -6.89 -6.55 -2.30
C ASN A 275 -6.85 -6.87 -3.79
N THR A 276 -5.79 -7.56 -4.20
CA THR A 276 -5.70 -8.15 -5.51
C THR A 276 -6.72 -9.25 -5.54
N ILE A 277 -7.80 -9.05 -6.27
CA ILE A 277 -8.83 -10.08 -6.39
C ILE A 277 -8.97 -10.41 -7.87
N VAL A 278 -8.53 -11.63 -8.18
CA VAL A 278 -8.17 -12.13 -9.51
C VAL A 278 -8.95 -13.39 -9.87
#